data_AF-A0A956GP68-F1
#
_entry.id   AF-A0A956GP68-F1
#
_cell.length_a   1.000
_cell.length_b   1.000
_cell.length_c   1.000
_cell.angle_alpha   90.00
_cell.angle_beta   90.00
_cell.angle_gamma   90.00
#
_symmetry.space_group_name_H-M   'P 1'
#
loop_
_entity.id
_entity.type
_entity.pdbx_description
1 polymer ?
#
loop_
_entity_poly.entity_id
_entity_poly.type
_entity_poly.pdbx_seq_one_letter_code
_entity_poly.pdbx_strand_id
1 'polypeptide(L)'
;SSQSFGGISAVGTVTLIDAGDVGASRHRVLAVARAWWQIGTVLVEEGRAPDGYEAARRGLAALGTTYRTRTLKDDTTTELLRADDLAEAGDFAEAADAALAALESRMRRYTLTFGGEVE
;
A
#
# COMPACT_ATOMS: atom_id res chain seq x y z
N SER A 1 -43.19 -21.47 30.55
CA SER A 1 -43.06 -21.60 29.08
C SER A 1 -41.67 -21.11 28.69
N SER A 2 -40.73 -22.01 28.36
CA SER A 2 -39.38 -21.64 27.91
C SER A 2 -39.36 -21.45 26.41
N GLN A 3 -38.91 -20.29 25.92
CA GLN A 3 -38.59 -20.08 24.51
C GLN A 3 -37.14 -20.49 24.25
N SER A 4 -36.96 -21.42 23.32
CA SER A 4 -35.67 -21.81 22.75
C SER A 4 -35.33 -20.85 21.61
N PHE A 5 -34.21 -20.14 21.72
CA PHE A 5 -33.63 -19.46 20.57
C PHE A 5 -32.80 -20.49 19.79
N GLY A 6 -33.32 -20.90 18.63
CA GLY A 6 -32.59 -21.76 17.70
C GLY A 6 -31.39 -21.00 17.15
N GLY A 7 -30.18 -21.33 17.64
CA GLY A 7 -28.94 -20.83 17.08
C GLY A 7 -28.69 -21.47 15.72
N ILE A 8 -28.71 -20.67 14.65
CA ILE A 8 -28.26 -21.12 13.34
C ILE A 8 -26.73 -21.04 13.34
N SER A 9 -26.06 -22.19 13.43
CA SER A 9 -24.62 -22.27 13.19
C SER A 9 -24.39 -22.54 11.71
N ALA A 10 -23.88 -21.55 10.99
CA ALA A 10 -23.42 -21.72 9.62
C ALA A 10 -21.92 -22.04 9.65
N VAL A 11 -21.56 -23.29 9.34
CA VAL A 11 -20.17 -23.70 9.11
C VAL A 11 -19.89 -23.48 7.64
N GLY A 12 -19.16 -22.41 7.32
CA GLY A 12 -18.63 -22.15 5.98
C GLY A 12 -17.26 -22.79 5.83
N THR A 13 -17.12 -23.74 4.90
CA THR A 13 -15.80 -24.29 4.55
C THR A 13 -15.12 -23.35 3.58
N VAL A 14 -13.98 -22.76 3.97
CA VAL A 14 -13.14 -21.97 3.08
C VAL A 14 -12.13 -22.90 2.43
N THR A 15 -12.30 -23.16 1.13
CA THR A 15 -11.26 -23.82 0.34
C THR A 15 -10.25 -22.77 -0.11
N LEU A 16 -9.08 -22.76 0.52
CA LEU A 16 -7.92 -22.08 -0.04
C LEU A 16 -7.47 -22.89 -1.25
N ILE A 17 -7.84 -22.43 -2.43
CA ILE A 17 -7.20 -22.89 -3.67
C ILE A 17 -5.78 -22.33 -3.59
N ASP A 18 -4.80 -23.24 -3.53
CA ASP A 18 -3.40 -22.90 -3.67
C ASP A 18 -3.23 -22.14 -4.98
N ALA A 19 -3.06 -20.82 -4.87
CA ALA A 19 -2.80 -19.93 -6.00
C ALA A 19 -1.35 -20.16 -6.40
N GLY A 20 -1.10 -21.29 -7.07
CA GLY A 20 0.19 -21.64 -7.60
C GLY A 20 0.76 -20.47 -8.39
N ASP A 21 1.93 -19.99 -7.98
CA ASP A 21 2.83 -19.08 -8.71
C ASP A 21 2.14 -18.06 -9.66
N VAL A 22 1.10 -17.40 -9.17
CA VAL A 22 0.48 -16.27 -9.87
C VAL A 22 1.19 -15.04 -9.33
N GLY A 23 2.17 -14.52 -10.08
CA GLY A 23 2.81 -13.24 -9.78
C GLY A 23 1.74 -12.26 -9.28
N ALA A 24 1.93 -11.75 -8.06
CA ALA A 24 0.86 -11.16 -7.25
C ALA A 24 -0.13 -10.36 -8.12
N SER A 25 -1.39 -10.81 -8.18
CA SER A 25 -2.44 -10.15 -8.96
C SER A 25 -2.34 -8.63 -8.75
N ARG A 26 -2.42 -7.85 -9.83
CA ARG A 26 -2.20 -6.39 -9.80
C ARG A 26 -3.06 -5.69 -8.74
N HIS A 27 -4.26 -6.23 -8.49
CA HIS A 27 -5.15 -5.80 -7.42
C HIS A 27 -4.57 -6.06 -6.01
N ARG A 28 -3.94 -7.22 -5.79
CA ARG A 28 -3.25 -7.54 -4.52
C ARG A 28 -2.10 -6.58 -4.27
N VAL A 29 -1.29 -6.29 -5.29
CA VAL A 29 -0.17 -5.33 -5.19
C VAL A 29 -0.68 -3.94 -4.78
N LEU A 30 -1.71 -3.44 -5.48
CA LEU A 30 -2.32 -2.15 -5.16
C LEU A 30 -2.97 -2.15 -3.76
N ALA A 31 -3.64 -3.24 -3.36
CA ALA A 31 -4.26 -3.36 -2.04
C ALA A 31 -3.22 -3.33 -0.90
N VAL A 32 -2.09 -4.03 -1.07
CA VAL A 32 -0.98 -4.02 -0.11
C VAL A 32 -0.39 -2.61 0.00
N ALA A 33 -0.18 -1.93 -1.13
CA ALA A 33 0.32 -0.56 -1.14
C ALA A 33 -0.62 0.42 -0.40
N ARG A 34 -1.93 0.29 -0.62
CA ARG A 34 -2.96 1.10 0.08
C ARG A 34 -2.96 0.83 1.58
N ALA A 35 -2.83 -0.43 1.99
CA ALA A 35 -2.76 -0.79 3.40
C ALA A 35 -1.55 -0.13 4.08
N TRP A 36 -0.37 -0.18 3.45
CA TRP A 36 0.83 0.48 3.97
C TRP A 36 0.72 2.00 4.01
N TRP A 37 0.10 2.61 3.00
CA TRP A 37 -0.18 4.05 3.00
C TRP A 37 -1.06 4.44 4.20
N GLN A 38 -2.16 3.72 4.41
CA GLN A 38 -3.08 3.98 5.54
C GLN A 38 -2.39 3.80 6.90
N ILE A 39 -1.60 2.73 7.06
CA ILE A 39 -0.80 2.49 8.27
C ILE A 39 0.16 3.65 8.51
N GLY A 40 0.87 4.09 7.47
CA GLY A 40 1.83 5.18 7.57
C GLY A 40 1.18 6.50 7.96
N THR A 41 0.04 6.86 7.37
CA THR A 41 -0.73 8.06 7.74
C THR A 41 -1.12 8.05 9.22
N VAL A 42 -1.69 6.95 9.72
CA VAL A 42 -2.08 6.84 11.14
C VAL A 42 -0.86 6.96 12.05
N LEU A 43 0.27 6.35 11.70
CA LEU A 43 1.49 6.44 12.49
C LEU A 43 2.02 7.88 12.55
N VAL A 44 1.97 8.64 11.46
CA VAL A 44 2.35 10.07 11.46
C VAL A 44 1.41 10.88 12.34
N GLU A 45 0.10 10.65 12.25
CA GLU A 45 -0.91 11.32 13.10
C GLU A 45 -0.71 11.03 14.60
N GLU A 46 -0.23 9.83 14.95
CA GLU A 46 0.13 9.43 16.31
C GLU A 46 1.49 9.99 16.78
N GLY A 47 2.18 10.79 15.96
CA GLY A 47 3.51 11.33 16.24
C GLY A 47 4.65 10.31 16.08
N ARG A 48 4.37 9.15 15.49
CA ARG A 48 5.33 8.07 15.20
C ARG A 48 5.86 8.18 13.78
N ALA A 49 6.33 9.38 13.42
CA ALA A 49 6.79 9.68 12.07
C ALA A 49 7.87 8.74 11.52
N PRO A 50 8.87 8.25 12.31
CA PRO A 50 9.83 7.27 11.81
C PRO A 50 9.19 5.95 11.35
N ASP A 51 8.20 5.46 12.09
CA ASP A 51 7.46 4.25 11.73
C ASP A 51 6.56 4.50 10.51
N GLY A 52 6.00 5.71 10.41
CA GLY A 52 5.20 6.14 9.26
C GLY A 52 6.00 6.19 7.96
N TYR A 53 7.23 6.73 8.01
CA TYR A 53 8.17 6.73 6.89
C TYR A 53 8.53 5.29 6.45
N GLU A 54 8.85 4.41 7.41
CA GLU A 54 9.16 3.01 7.10
C GLU A 54 7.95 2.26 6.50
N ALA A 55 6.73 2.54 6.98
CA ALA A 55 5.50 2.02 6.38
C ALA A 55 5.35 2.47 4.91
N ALA A 56 5.61 3.76 4.62
CA ALA A 56 5.59 4.27 3.26
C ALA A 56 6.61 3.55 2.36
N ARG A 57 7.85 3.33 2.84
CA ARG A 57 8.89 2.57 2.13
C ARG A 57 8.44 1.13 1.80
N ARG A 58 7.76 0.46 2.71
CA ARG A 58 7.18 -0.88 2.47
C ARG A 58 6.09 -0.87 1.41
N GLY A 59 5.23 0.14 1.41
CA GLY A 59 4.22 0.32 0.35
C GLY A 59 4.84 0.56 -1.03
N LEU A 60 5.90 1.37 -1.09
CA LEU A 60 6.66 1.64 -2.31
C LEU A 60 7.35 0.38 -2.84
N ALA A 61 7.95 -0.41 -1.95
CA ALA A 61 8.56 -1.69 -2.30
C ALA A 61 7.51 -2.69 -2.82
N ALA A 62 6.32 -2.72 -2.23
CA ALA A 62 5.23 -3.60 -2.66
C ALA A 62 4.73 -3.25 -4.07
N LEU A 63 4.59 -1.97 -4.42
CA LEU A 63 4.25 -1.53 -5.78
C LEU A 63 5.34 -1.89 -6.80
N GLY A 64 6.59 -1.89 -6.35
CA GLY A 64 7.75 -2.06 -7.20
C GLY A 64 7.84 -0.98 -8.28
N THR A 65 8.39 -1.35 -9.44
CA THR A 65 8.58 -0.45 -10.59
C THR A 65 7.81 -0.90 -11.83
N THR A 66 6.99 -1.95 -11.72
CA THR A 66 6.33 -2.62 -12.86
C THR A 66 5.34 -1.73 -13.61
N TYR A 67 4.83 -0.66 -12.99
CA TYR A 67 3.95 0.33 -13.65
C TYR A 67 4.73 1.35 -14.49
N ARG A 68 6.06 1.40 -14.40
CA ARG A 68 6.88 2.32 -15.19
C ARG A 68 6.96 1.81 -16.62
N THR A 69 6.10 2.31 -17.50
CA THR A 69 6.29 2.15 -18.95
C THR A 69 7.39 3.11 -19.43
N ARG A 70 8.03 2.77 -20.56
CA ARG A 70 9.15 3.57 -21.11
C ARG A 70 8.78 5.03 -21.42
N THR A 71 7.49 5.35 -21.50
CA THR A 71 6.95 6.69 -21.74
C THR A 71 6.46 7.40 -20.48
N LEU A 72 6.34 6.70 -19.34
CA LEU A 72 5.81 7.29 -18.11
C LEU A 72 6.93 7.95 -17.33
N LYS A 73 6.93 9.30 -17.31
CA LYS A 73 7.88 10.08 -16.54
C LYS A 73 7.54 9.99 -15.05
N ASP A 74 8.21 9.12 -14.31
CA ASP A 74 8.03 8.99 -12.86
C ASP A 74 8.81 10.07 -12.09
N ASP A 75 8.13 11.18 -11.81
CA ASP A 75 8.68 12.32 -11.07
C ASP A 75 8.83 12.05 -9.56
N THR A 76 8.41 10.89 -9.05
CA THR A 76 8.51 10.57 -7.62
C THR A 76 9.93 10.19 -7.17
N THR A 77 10.86 9.97 -8.10
CA THR A 77 12.23 9.57 -7.74
C THR A 77 12.95 10.68 -6.97
N THR A 78 12.84 11.94 -7.42
CA THR A 78 13.46 13.07 -6.73
C THR A 78 12.83 13.33 -5.36
N GLU A 79 11.50 13.19 -5.26
CA GLU A 79 10.77 13.29 -3.98
C GLU A 79 11.23 12.22 -2.98
N LEU A 80 11.45 10.99 -3.44
CA LEU A 80 11.95 9.92 -2.56
C LEU A 80 13.39 10.14 -2.13
N LEU A 81 14.26 10.63 -3.01
CA LEU A 81 15.62 11.00 -2.61
C LEU A 81 15.60 12.08 -1.53
N ARG A 82 14.75 13.10 -1.70
CA ARG A 82 14.54 14.13 -0.68
C ARG A 82 14.02 13.54 0.63
N ALA A 83 13.06 12.61 0.57
CA ALA A 83 12.53 11.95 1.76
C ALA A 83 13.61 11.13 2.49
N ASP A 84 14.46 10.44 1.73
CA ASP A 84 15.58 9.66 2.27
C ASP A 84 16.61 10.62 2.94
N ASP A 85 16.95 11.74 2.30
CA ASP A 85 17.85 12.77 2.87
C ASP A 85 17.29 13.37 4.17
N LEU A 86 15.97 13.64 4.23
CA LEU A 86 15.29 14.15 5.42
C LEU A 86 15.33 13.12 6.56
N ALA A 87 15.11 11.84 6.26
CA ALA A 87 15.19 10.77 7.23
C ALA A 87 16.61 10.60 7.78
N GLU A 88 17.65 10.72 6.94
CA GLU A 88 19.06 10.70 7.37
C GLU A 88 19.41 11.90 8.28
N ALA A 89 18.80 13.06 8.03
CA ALA A 89 18.92 14.24 8.89
C ALA A 89 18.10 14.13 10.20
N GLY A 90 17.27 13.08 10.34
CA GLY A 90 16.41 12.87 11.51
C GLY A 90 15.07 13.61 11.45
N ASP A 91 14.77 14.31 10.36
CA ASP A 91 13.49 14.99 10.14
C ASP A 91 12.45 14.01 9.59
N PHE A 92 12.01 13.10 10.46
CA PHE A 92 11.09 12.04 10.08
C PHE A 92 9.67 12.53 9.76
N ALA A 93 9.27 13.70 10.25
CA ALA A 93 7.95 14.27 9.94
C ALA A 93 7.88 14.64 8.45
N GLU A 94 8.81 15.47 7.98
CA GLU A 94 8.86 15.83 6.56
C GLU A 94 9.20 14.63 5.67
N ALA A 95 10.07 13.72 6.13
CA ALA A 95 10.40 12.50 5.39
C ALA A 95 9.18 11.59 5.18
N ALA A 96 8.38 11.38 6.22
CA ALA A 96 7.18 10.55 6.15
C ALA A 96 6.14 11.15 5.20
N ASP A 97 5.90 12.46 5.30
CA ASP A 97 4.96 13.16 4.42
C ASP A 97 5.37 13.05 2.95
N ALA A 98 6.64 13.31 2.64
CA ALA A 98 7.16 13.19 1.27
C ALA A 98 7.07 11.75 0.75
N ALA A 99 7.43 10.75 1.57
CA ALA A 99 7.35 9.34 1.19
C ALA A 99 5.91 8.86 0.98
N LEU A 100 4.96 9.29 1.83
CA LEU A 100 3.54 8.97 1.70
C LEU A 100 2.92 9.63 0.46
N ALA A 101 3.28 10.87 0.15
CA ALA A 101 2.85 11.57 -1.06
C ALA A 101 3.37 10.88 -2.33
N ALA A 102 4.64 10.43 -2.31
CA ALA A 102 5.23 9.66 -3.39
C ALA A 102 4.53 8.30 -3.57
N LEU A 103 4.24 7.59 -2.47
CA LEU A 103 3.48 6.33 -2.50
C LEU A 103 2.10 6.52 -3.10
N GLU A 104 1.36 7.53 -2.67
CA GLU A 104 0.04 7.85 -3.20
C GLU A 104 0.09 8.15 -4.71
N SER A 105 1.04 8.97 -5.13
CA SER A 105 1.26 9.30 -6.54
C SER A 105 1.54 8.06 -7.39
N ARG A 106 2.33 7.11 -6.87
CA ARG A 106 2.60 5.84 -7.56
C ARG A 106 1.37 4.93 -7.60
N MET A 107 0.56 4.88 -6.54
CA MET A 107 -0.70 4.12 -6.56
C MET A 107 -1.67 4.67 -7.61
N ARG A 108 -1.77 5.99 -7.76
CA ARG A 108 -2.60 6.61 -8.81
C ARG A 108 -2.09 6.23 -10.20
N ARG A 109 -0.79 6.31 -10.44
CA ARG A 109 -0.16 5.90 -11.72
C ARG A 109 -0.38 4.42 -12.00
N TYR A 110 -0.16 3.56 -11.01
CA TYR A 110 -0.42 2.12 -11.11
C TYR A 110 -1.87 1.84 -11.51
N THR A 111 -2.83 2.55 -10.90
CA THR A 111 -4.26 2.44 -11.23
C THR A 111 -4.56 2.97 -12.63
N LEU A 112 -3.91 4.03 -13.10
CA LEU A 112 -4.09 4.51 -14.47
C LEU A 112 -3.54 3.52 -15.50
N THR A 113 -2.40 2.89 -15.22
CA THR A 113 -1.77 1.93 -16.13
C THR A 113 -2.54 0.61 -16.21
N PHE A 114 -3.09 0.13 -15.09
CA PHE A 114 -3.68 -1.21 -15.01
C PHE A 114 -5.17 -1.26 -14.65
N GLY A 115 -5.76 -0.15 -14.21
CA GLY A 115 -7.17 -0.07 -13.83
C GLY A 115 -8.12 0.24 -14.99
N GLY A 116 -7.61 0.50 -16.19
CA GLY A 116 -8.38 0.62 -17.43
C GLY A 116 -8.56 -0.69 -18.20
N GLU A 117 -7.85 -1.76 -17.82
CA GLU A 117 -8.08 -3.11 -18.38
C GLU A 117 -9.27 -3.74 -17.64
N VAL A 118 -10.47 -3.40 -18.12
CA VAL A 118 -11.66 -4.24 -17.91
C VAL A 118 -11.55 -5.35 -18.95
N GLU A 119 -11.40 -6.60 -18.51
CA GLU A 119 -11.61 -7.78 -19.36
C GLU A 119 -12.99 -7.74 -20.04
#